data_AF-A0A7Y0L6C4-F1
#
_entry.id   AF-A0A7Y0L6C4-F1
#
_cell.length_a   1.000
_cell.length_b   1.000
_cell.length_c   1.000
_cell.angle_alpha   90.00
_cell.angle_beta   90.00
_cell.angle_gamma   90.00
#
_symmetry.space_group_name_H-M   'P 1'
#
loop_
_entity.id
_entity.type
_entity.pdbx_description
1 polymer ?
#
loop_
_entity_poly.entity_id
_entity_poly.type
_entity_poly.pdbx_seq_one_letter_code
_entity_poly.pdbx_strand_id
1 'polypeptide(L)'
;MKHPKTVLFLSLCALLVGGALIGITTPQQVQARQSLRDAELSGDALFHSSRLGTNGLSCDTCHVDGGRFSHQLGDRRIPGLVGAKTLFPEAQANGQVRTLEAQINLCITHALKGRPLPANSRKLALLDLYIRHLSRFHER
;
A
#
# COMPACT_ATOMS: atom_id res chain seq x y z
N MET A 1 -6.76 18.74 76.22
CA MET A 1 -7.73 18.58 75.11
C MET A 1 -7.55 19.70 74.08
N LYS A 2 -7.10 19.33 72.88
CA LYS A 2 -7.39 19.90 71.53
C LYS A 2 -6.15 19.74 70.63
N HIS A 3 -6.29 18.83 69.67
CA HIS A 3 -5.27 18.36 68.74
C HIS A 3 -4.88 19.40 67.68
N PRO A 4 -3.64 19.37 67.17
CA PRO A 4 -3.24 20.05 65.94
C PRO A 4 -3.76 19.28 64.71
N LYS A 5 -4.29 20.01 63.72
CA LYS A 5 -4.60 19.48 62.38
C LYS A 5 -3.86 20.32 61.35
N THR A 6 -2.63 19.95 61.04
CA THR A 6 -1.96 20.42 59.83
C THR A 6 -1.82 19.24 58.89
N VAL A 7 -2.45 19.41 57.74
CA VAL A 7 -2.80 18.39 56.76
C VAL A 7 -1.54 17.87 56.07
N LEU A 8 -1.44 16.55 56.12
CA LEU A 8 -0.69 15.67 55.22
C LEU A 8 -0.85 16.12 53.75
N PHE A 9 0.14 16.80 53.19
CA PHE A 9 0.33 16.86 51.74
C PHE A 9 1.28 15.74 51.34
N LEU A 10 0.69 14.60 50.96
CA LEU A 10 1.35 13.55 50.21
C LEU A 10 2.00 14.17 48.97
N SER A 11 3.33 14.31 48.99
CA SER A 11 4.10 14.58 47.79
C SER A 11 4.18 13.30 46.97
N LEU A 12 3.09 12.98 46.28
CA LEU A 12 2.99 11.90 45.30
C LEU A 12 2.95 12.52 43.90
N CYS A 13 4.10 13.05 43.45
CA CYS A 13 4.30 13.51 42.07
C CYS A 13 5.62 13.00 41.50
N ALA A 14 5.95 11.75 41.80
CA ALA A 14 6.96 10.98 41.07
C ALA A 14 6.33 9.74 40.44
N LEU A 15 5.20 9.92 39.75
CA LEU A 15 4.80 9.01 38.69
C LEU A 15 5.12 9.69 37.35
N LEU A 16 5.51 8.89 36.37
CA LEU A 16 5.72 9.21 34.94
C LEU A 16 7.16 9.37 34.42
N VAL A 17 8.12 8.56 34.87
CA VAL A 17 9.27 8.19 34.00
C VAL A 17 9.45 6.66 33.89
N GLY A 18 8.46 5.89 34.32
CA GLY A 18 8.47 4.42 34.26
C GLY A 18 7.75 3.81 33.05
N GLY A 19 7.57 4.54 31.95
CA GLY A 19 6.86 4.08 30.75
C GLY A 19 7.71 3.24 29.79
N ALA A 20 8.72 2.53 30.29
CA ALA A 20 9.77 1.91 29.47
C ALA A 20 9.53 0.43 29.12
N LEU A 21 8.28 -0.04 29.03
CA LEU A 21 8.00 -1.44 28.61
C LEU A 21 6.78 -1.63 27.68
N ILE A 22 6.09 -0.58 27.22
CA ILE A 22 4.99 -0.73 26.24
C ILE A 22 5.04 0.41 25.19
N GLY A 23 5.69 0.12 24.06
CA GLY A 23 5.35 0.70 22.74
C GLY A 23 5.13 2.20 22.60
N ILE A 24 6.10 3.04 22.96
CA ILE A 24 6.07 4.47 22.57
C ILE A 24 6.34 4.55 21.06
N THR A 25 5.29 4.77 20.25
CA THR A 25 5.45 5.15 18.84
C THR A 25 6.09 6.54 18.77
N THR A 26 7.32 6.64 18.28
CA THR A 26 7.98 7.94 18.13
C THR A 26 7.26 8.80 17.08
N PRO A 27 7.35 10.14 17.16
CA PRO A 27 6.78 11.01 16.13
C PRO A 27 7.25 10.64 14.71
N GLN A 28 8.51 10.24 14.58
CA GLN A 28 9.08 9.76 13.32
C GLN A 28 8.41 8.48 12.81
N GLN A 29 8.11 7.52 13.70
CA GLN A 29 7.39 6.30 13.33
C GLN A 29 5.94 6.59 12.91
N VAL A 30 5.27 7.54 13.56
CA VAL A 30 3.92 7.99 13.17
C VAL A 30 3.95 8.61 11.78
N GLN A 31 4.89 9.53 11.53
CA GLN A 31 5.05 10.19 10.24
C GLN A 31 5.36 9.21 9.11
N ALA A 32 6.23 8.22 9.35
CA ALA A 32 6.56 7.19 8.36
C ALA A 32 5.36 6.28 8.04
N ARG A 33 4.53 5.96 9.03
CA ARG A 33 3.29 5.19 8.80
C ARG A 33 2.24 6.01 8.05
N GLN A 34 2.15 7.32 8.32
CA GLN A 34 1.26 8.22 7.59
C GLN A 34 1.70 8.35 6.13
N SER A 35 2.99 8.59 5.87
CA SER A 35 3.50 8.70 4.51
C SER A 35 3.31 7.41 3.70
N LEU A 36 3.43 6.23 4.34
CA LEU A 36 3.12 4.95 3.70
C LEU A 36 1.64 4.84 3.33
N ARG A 37 0.72 5.23 4.22
CA ARG A 37 -0.72 5.25 3.92
C ARG A 37 -1.05 6.21 2.77
N ASP A 38 -0.47 7.40 2.78
CA ASP A 38 -0.68 8.38 1.72
C ASP A 38 -0.14 7.87 0.36
N ALA A 39 0.96 7.13 0.38
CA ALA A 39 1.50 6.46 -0.80
C ALA A 39 0.58 5.35 -1.30
N GLU A 40 -0.02 4.55 -0.41
CA GLU A 40 -1.01 3.53 -0.78
C GLU A 40 -2.26 4.14 -1.42
N LEU A 41 -2.79 5.23 -0.84
CA LEU A 41 -3.92 5.98 -1.40
C LEU A 41 -3.57 6.60 -2.76
N SER A 42 -2.34 7.08 -2.92
CA SER A 42 -1.87 7.61 -4.21
C SER A 42 -1.75 6.52 -5.27
N GLY A 43 -1.29 5.32 -4.88
CA GLY A 43 -1.23 4.16 -5.77
C GLY A 43 -2.62 3.67 -6.17
N ASP A 44 -3.55 3.62 -5.22
CA ASP A 44 -4.98 3.32 -5.46
C ASP A 44 -5.59 4.30 -6.46
N ALA A 45 -5.39 5.61 -6.25
CA ALA A 45 -5.87 6.63 -7.16
C ALA A 45 -5.29 6.51 -8.58
N LEU A 46 -4.01 6.12 -8.71
CA LEU A 46 -3.40 5.84 -10.01
C LEU A 46 -4.00 4.60 -10.66
N PHE A 47 -4.28 3.54 -9.89
CA PHE A 47 -4.89 2.31 -10.39
C PHE A 47 -6.26 2.54 -11.03
N HIS A 48 -7.06 3.44 -10.44
CA HIS A 48 -8.37 3.84 -10.95
C HIS A 48 -8.30 4.95 -12.03
N SER A 49 -7.12 5.50 -12.30
CA SER A 49 -6.97 6.62 -13.23
C SER A 49 -6.88 6.17 -14.68
N SER A 50 -7.70 6.75 -15.55
CA SER A 50 -7.56 6.60 -17.00
C SER A 50 -6.39 7.39 -17.60
N ARG A 51 -5.70 8.23 -16.79
CA ARG A 51 -4.62 9.12 -17.24
C ARG A 51 -3.30 8.42 -17.55
N LEU A 52 -3.21 7.12 -17.26
CA LEU A 52 -2.03 6.30 -17.61
C LEU A 52 -2.07 5.87 -19.09
N GLY A 53 -3.25 5.89 -19.70
CA GLY A 53 -3.48 5.49 -21.08
C GLY A 53 -3.95 6.61 -21.99
N THR A 54 -4.36 6.21 -23.20
CA THR A 54 -4.94 7.11 -24.21
C THR A 54 -6.35 6.69 -24.66
N ASN A 55 -6.81 5.51 -24.22
CA ASN A 55 -8.11 4.94 -24.62
C ASN A 55 -9.20 5.07 -23.55
N GLY A 56 -8.99 5.89 -22.51
CA GLY A 56 -9.96 6.12 -21.45
C GLY A 56 -10.07 5.00 -20.41
N LEU A 57 -9.33 3.90 -20.56
CA LEU A 57 -9.32 2.77 -19.61
C LEU A 57 -8.34 3.02 -18.45
N SER A 58 -8.67 2.45 -17.29
CA SER A 58 -7.79 2.34 -16.12
C SER A 58 -7.42 0.87 -15.86
N CYS A 59 -6.55 0.62 -14.87
CA CYS A 59 -6.27 -0.76 -14.44
C CYS A 59 -7.55 -1.43 -13.92
N ASP A 60 -8.35 -0.69 -13.15
CA ASP A 60 -9.62 -1.16 -12.56
C ASP A 60 -10.72 -1.46 -13.60
N THR A 61 -10.56 -0.99 -14.84
CA THR A 61 -11.50 -1.34 -15.91
C THR A 61 -11.46 -2.84 -16.23
N CYS A 62 -10.31 -3.49 -16.07
CA CYS A 62 -10.17 -4.94 -16.25
C CYS A 62 -9.92 -5.66 -14.93
N HIS A 63 -9.12 -5.11 -14.02
CA HIS A 63 -8.86 -5.69 -12.72
C HIS A 63 -9.80 -5.06 -11.69
N VAL A 64 -11.07 -5.44 -11.73
CA VAL A 64 -12.15 -4.81 -10.95
C VAL A 64 -11.98 -4.94 -9.44
N ASP A 65 -12.73 -4.12 -8.70
CA ASP A 65 -12.71 -4.04 -7.24
C ASP A 65 -11.32 -3.69 -6.68
N GLY A 66 -10.62 -2.78 -7.38
CA GLY A 66 -9.24 -2.43 -7.06
C GLY A 66 -8.28 -3.61 -7.27
N GLY A 67 -8.63 -4.56 -8.14
CA GLY A 67 -7.85 -5.74 -8.46
C GLY A 67 -7.96 -6.88 -7.45
N ARG A 68 -9.01 -6.93 -6.63
CA ARG A 68 -9.13 -7.97 -5.58
C ARG A 68 -9.57 -9.33 -6.12
N PHE A 69 -10.47 -9.35 -7.09
CA PHE A 69 -11.15 -10.56 -7.51
C PHE A 69 -10.81 -10.96 -8.94
N SER A 70 -10.76 -12.28 -9.16
CA SER A 70 -10.72 -12.82 -10.52
C SER A 70 -12.14 -12.88 -11.08
N HIS A 71 -12.30 -12.56 -12.36
CA HIS A 71 -13.59 -12.69 -13.05
C HIS A 71 -13.41 -13.04 -14.53
N GLN A 72 -14.51 -13.22 -15.25
CA GLN A 72 -14.49 -13.34 -16.71
C GLN A 72 -14.78 -11.99 -17.38
N LEU A 73 -14.08 -11.70 -18.47
CA LEU A 73 -14.28 -10.56 -19.34
C LEU A 73 -14.30 -11.07 -20.79
N GLY A 74 -15.51 -11.31 -21.31
CA GLY A 74 -15.70 -12.10 -22.52
C GLY A 74 -15.09 -13.50 -22.33
N ASP A 75 -14.32 -13.96 -23.31
CA ASP A 75 -13.68 -15.29 -23.28
C ASP A 75 -12.39 -15.34 -22.44
N ARG A 76 -12.00 -14.24 -21.79
CA ARG A 76 -10.77 -14.16 -21.00
C ARG A 76 -11.07 -14.19 -19.51
N ARG A 77 -10.31 -14.98 -18.75
CA ARG A 77 -10.25 -14.87 -17.30
C ARG A 77 -9.27 -13.76 -16.92
N ILE A 78 -9.75 -12.73 -16.24
CA ILE A 78 -8.90 -11.69 -15.65
C ILE A 78 -8.57 -12.10 -14.21
N PRO A 79 -7.27 -12.20 -13.85
CA PRO A 79 -6.88 -12.59 -12.51
C PRO A 79 -7.07 -11.43 -11.52
N GLY A 80 -7.40 -11.79 -10.29
CA GLY A 80 -7.16 -10.93 -9.13
C GLY A 80 -5.67 -10.73 -8.94
N LEU A 81 -5.30 -9.57 -8.41
CA LEU A 81 -3.93 -9.14 -8.17
C LEU A 81 -3.48 -9.38 -6.72
N VAL A 82 -4.37 -9.88 -5.86
CA VAL A 82 -4.04 -10.35 -4.52
C VAL A 82 -2.98 -11.44 -4.64
N GLY A 83 -1.86 -11.28 -3.92
CA GLY A 83 -0.72 -12.19 -3.97
C GLY A 83 0.29 -11.88 -5.07
N ALA A 84 0.13 -10.80 -5.86
CA ALA A 84 1.10 -10.44 -6.90
C ALA A 84 2.55 -10.34 -6.38
N LYS A 85 2.75 -9.97 -5.10
CA LYS A 85 4.07 -9.96 -4.46
C LYS A 85 4.78 -11.33 -4.49
N THR A 86 4.04 -12.44 -4.40
CA THR A 86 4.62 -13.79 -4.41
C THR A 86 4.78 -14.36 -5.81
N LEU A 87 4.06 -13.79 -6.79
CA LEU A 87 4.11 -14.22 -8.19
C LEU A 87 5.25 -13.55 -8.98
N PHE A 88 5.76 -12.41 -8.50
CA PHE A 88 6.83 -11.67 -9.15
C PHE A 88 8.07 -11.54 -8.24
N PRO A 89 9.30 -11.60 -8.80
CA PRO A 89 9.59 -11.75 -10.22
C PRO A 89 9.32 -13.16 -10.76
N GLU A 90 9.01 -13.25 -12.05
CA GLU A 90 8.63 -14.49 -12.73
C GLU A 90 9.62 -14.83 -13.86
N ALA A 91 10.15 -16.06 -13.86
CA ALA A 91 10.95 -16.57 -14.96
C ALA A 91 10.05 -16.87 -16.17
N GLN A 92 10.36 -16.28 -17.32
CA GLN A 92 9.66 -16.50 -18.57
C GLN A 92 10.29 -17.68 -19.34
N ALA A 93 9.50 -18.33 -20.20
CA ALA A 93 9.97 -19.47 -21.01
C ALA A 93 11.16 -19.15 -21.92
N ASN A 94 11.37 -17.87 -22.26
CA ASN A 94 12.50 -17.38 -23.05
C ASN A 94 13.74 -17.05 -22.20
N GLY A 95 13.77 -17.43 -20.92
CA GLY A 95 14.89 -17.21 -20.01
C GLY A 95 14.97 -15.81 -19.39
N GLN A 96 14.07 -14.88 -19.74
CA GLN A 96 14.03 -13.55 -19.13
C GLN A 96 13.30 -13.60 -17.78
N VAL A 97 13.65 -12.67 -16.88
CA VAL A 97 12.94 -12.47 -15.61
C VAL A 97 12.07 -11.22 -15.71
N ARG A 98 10.78 -11.37 -15.47
CA ARG A 98 9.82 -10.27 -15.45
C ARG A 98 9.54 -9.82 -14.02
N THR A 99 9.77 -8.54 -13.73
CA THR A 99 9.38 -7.92 -12.45
C THR A 99 7.92 -7.48 -12.47
N LEU A 100 7.34 -7.18 -11.29
CA LEU A 100 6.00 -6.61 -11.21
C LEU A 100 5.93 -5.25 -11.93
N GLU A 101 6.95 -4.41 -11.78
CA GLU A 101 7.06 -3.13 -12.48
C GLU A 101 7.06 -3.29 -14.01
N ALA A 102 7.78 -4.29 -14.53
CA ALA A 102 7.76 -4.62 -15.95
C ALA A 102 6.37 -5.09 -16.39
N GLN A 103 5.69 -5.91 -15.58
CA GLN A 103 4.30 -6.31 -15.85
C GLN A 103 3.34 -5.11 -15.85
N ILE A 104 3.48 -4.17 -14.91
CA ILE A 104 2.68 -2.93 -14.87
C ILE A 104 2.87 -2.14 -16.17
N ASN A 105 4.12 -1.97 -16.63
CA ASN A 105 4.40 -1.25 -17.88
C ASN A 105 3.88 -1.98 -19.12
N LEU A 106 3.86 -3.31 -19.15
CA LEU A 106 3.22 -4.07 -20.21
C LEU A 106 1.71 -3.80 -20.24
N CYS A 107 1.04 -3.76 -19.08
CA CYS A 107 -0.38 -3.42 -18.99
C CYS A 107 -0.64 -1.99 -19.49
N ILE A 108 0.13 -1.00 -19.04
CA ILE A 108 0.00 0.39 -19.48
C ILE A 108 0.17 0.50 -21.00
N THR A 109 1.18 -0.16 -21.56
CA THR A 109 1.51 -0.06 -22.99
C THR A 109 0.48 -0.78 -23.85
N HIS A 110 0.13 -2.03 -23.51
CA HIS A 110 -0.66 -2.88 -24.39
C HIS A 110 -2.17 -2.78 -24.13
N ALA A 111 -2.61 -2.63 -22.88
CA ALA A 111 -4.02 -2.54 -22.51
C ALA A 111 -4.51 -1.08 -22.53
N LEU A 112 -3.76 -0.16 -21.90
CA LEU A 112 -4.18 1.24 -21.78
C LEU A 112 -3.71 2.12 -22.95
N LYS A 113 -2.88 1.56 -23.85
CA LYS A 113 -2.26 2.29 -24.98
C LYS A 113 -1.49 3.54 -24.53
N GLY A 114 -0.88 3.45 -23.34
CA GLY A 114 -0.06 4.49 -22.73
C GLY A 114 1.43 4.34 -23.07
N ARG A 115 2.23 5.25 -22.52
CA ARG A 115 3.70 5.14 -22.53
C ARG A 115 4.17 4.44 -21.26
N PRO A 116 5.18 3.55 -21.32
CA PRO A 116 5.73 2.93 -20.13
C PRO A 116 6.29 4.00 -19.18
N LEU A 117 6.08 3.79 -17.88
CA LEU A 117 6.62 4.63 -16.82
C LEU A 117 8.12 4.35 -16.66
N PRO A 118 8.97 5.39 -16.44
CA PRO A 118 10.38 5.19 -16.14
C PRO A 118 10.58 4.35 -14.87
N ALA A 119 11.64 3.53 -14.85
CA ALA A 119 11.95 2.62 -13.75
C ALA A 119 12.07 3.31 -12.38
N ASN A 120 12.59 4.54 -12.34
CA ASN A 120 12.73 5.35 -11.13
C ASN A 120 11.58 6.33 -10.90
N SER A 121 10.46 6.19 -11.63
CA SER A 121 9.36 7.13 -11.51
C SER A 121 8.52 6.88 -10.26
N ARG A 122 8.15 7.96 -9.58
CA ARG A 122 7.26 7.89 -8.41
C ARG A 122 5.95 7.17 -8.73
N LYS A 123 5.38 7.35 -9.93
CA LYS A 123 4.12 6.70 -10.33
C LYS A 123 4.25 5.18 -10.38
N LEU A 124 5.35 4.66 -10.93
CA LEU A 124 5.58 3.22 -11.02
C LEU A 124 5.74 2.61 -9.63
N ALA A 125 6.52 3.26 -8.77
CA ALA A 125 6.70 2.83 -7.37
C ALA A 125 5.38 2.83 -6.59
N LEU A 126 4.49 3.82 -6.81
CA LEU A 126 3.18 3.88 -6.16
C LEU A 126 2.23 2.77 -6.63
N LEU A 127 2.24 2.43 -7.94
CA LEU A 127 1.46 1.32 -8.47
C LEU A 127 1.97 -0.03 -7.97
N ASP A 128 3.30 -0.23 -7.96
CA ASP A 128 3.93 -1.44 -7.40
C ASP A 128 3.59 -1.60 -5.91
N LEU A 129 3.69 -0.51 -5.13
CA LEU A 129 3.32 -0.48 -3.72
C LEU A 129 1.86 -0.91 -3.51
N TYR A 130 0.93 -0.29 -4.23
CA TYR A 130 -0.50 -0.60 -4.12
C TYR A 130 -0.77 -2.08 -4.40
N ILE A 131 -0.29 -2.58 -5.55
CA ILE A 131 -0.55 -3.95 -5.99
C ILE A 131 0.05 -4.98 -5.01
N ARG A 132 1.28 -4.76 -4.53
CA ARG A 132 1.90 -5.65 -3.52
C ARG A 132 1.15 -5.67 -2.20
N HIS A 133 0.43 -4.60 -1.88
CA HIS A 133 -0.25 -4.40 -0.61
C HIS A 133 -1.71 -4.84 -0.63
N LEU A 134 -2.28 -5.17 -1.80
CA LEU A 134 -3.61 -5.79 -1.90
C LEU A 134 -3.76 -7.04 -1.03
N SER A 135 -2.68 -7.81 -0.87
CA SER A 135 -2.65 -9.01 0.01
C SER A 135 -2.96 -8.72 1.48
N ARG A 136 -2.68 -7.52 1.99
CA ARG A 136 -2.96 -7.19 3.40
C ARG A 136 -4.44 -6.90 3.67
N PHE A 137 -5.22 -6.67 2.61
CA PHE A 137 -6.65 -6.41 2.71
C PHE A 137 -7.50 -7.68 2.56
N HIS A 138 -6.88 -8.83 2.26
CA HIS A 138 -7.56 -10.13 2.13
C HIS A 138 -7.66 -10.88 3.47
N GLU A 139 -6.94 -10.44 4.50
CA GLU A 139 -6.90 -11.06 5.83
C GLU A 139 -7.82 -10.37 6.86
N ARG A 140 -8.78 -9.54 6.40
CA ARG A 140 -9.78 -8.89 7.26
C ARG A 140 -11.19 -9.22 6.81
#